data_AF-A0A2Z6A7K2-F1
#
_entry.id   AF-A0A2Z6A7K2-F1
#
_cell.length_a   1.000
_cell.length_b   1.000
_cell.length_c   1.000
_cell.angle_alpha   90.00
_cell.angle_beta   90.00
_cell.angle_gamma   90.00
#
_symmetry.space_group_name_H-M   'P 1'
#
loop_
_entity.id
_entity.type
_entity.pdbx_description
1 polymer ?
#
loop_
_entity_poly.entity_id
_entity_poly.type
_entity_poly.pdbx_seq_one_letter_code
_entity_poly.pdbx_strand_id
1 'polypeptide(L)' 'VVHLWVEGVWELIMAAMLAFVLIKVTGVDREVIEKWLYVIITLALVTGIIGTGRRDHPNKAAVLWALGTGVMAFLGA' A
#
# COMPACT_ATOMS: atom_id res chain seq x y z
N VAL A 1 2.50 3.99 18.03
CA VAL A 1 1.16 4.61 17.90
C VAL A 1 1.18 5.79 16.93
N VAL A 2 1.96 6.85 17.18
CA VAL A 2 2.00 8.05 16.30
C VAL A 2 2.44 7.73 14.88
N HIS A 3 3.43 6.84 14.70
CA HIS A 3 3.97 6.51 13.38
C HIS A 3 2.92 5.87 12.45
N LEU A 4 2.29 4.77 12.87
CA LEU A 4 1.23 4.10 12.10
C LEU A 4 0.03 5.01 11.82
N TRP A 5 -0.31 5.90 12.76
CA TRP A 5 -1.41 6.83 12.57
C TRP A 5 -1.07 7.91 11.55
N VAL A 6 0.10 8.55 11.66
CA VAL A 6 0.56 9.57 10.69
C VAL A 6 0.76 8.95 9.32
N GLU A 7 1.41 7.79 9.23
CA GLU A 7 1.69 7.08 7.97
C GLU A 7 0.40 6.60 7.32
N GLY A 8 -0.50 5.94 8.06
CA GLY A 8 -1.76 5.44 7.53
C GLY A 8 -2.75 6.55 7.12
N VAL A 9 -2.90 7.62 7.91
CA VAL A 9 -3.78 8.74 7.54
C VAL A 9 -3.24 9.44 6.29
N TRP A 10 -1.93 9.61 6.19
CA TRP A 10 -1.35 10.38 5.10
C TRP A 10 -1.37 9.63 3.76
N GLU A 11 -1.14 8.32 3.78
CA GLU A 11 -1.28 7.46 2.61
C GLU A 11 -2.72 7.41 2.09
N LEU A 12 -3.71 7.37 2.98
CA LEU A 12 -5.12 7.34 2.58
C LEU A 12 -5.58 8.67 1.95
N ILE A 13 -5.13 9.81 2.48
CA ILE A 13 -5.48 11.12 1.92
C ILE A 13 -4.84 11.29 0.53
N MET A 14 -3.55 10.95 0.40
CA MET A 14 -2.84 11.00 -0.89
C MET A 14 -3.45 10.03 -1.91
N ALA A 15 -3.83 8.83 -1.50
CA ALA A 15 -4.52 7.87 -2.35
C ALA A 15 -5.88 8.39 -2.82
N ALA A 16 -6.68 9.00 -1.94
CA ALA A 16 -7.97 9.59 -2.31
C ALA A 16 -7.83 10.76 -3.29
N MET A 17 -6.82 11.62 -3.09
CA MET A 17 -6.52 12.72 -4.02
C MET A 17 -6.06 12.19 -5.38
N LEU A 18 -5.18 11.17 -5.39
CA LEU A 18 -4.71 10.53 -6.62
C LEU A 18 -5.87 9.87 -7.38
N ALA A 19 -6.75 9.15 -6.69
CA ALA A 19 -7.94 8.54 -7.26
C ALA A 19 -8.84 9.58 -7.95
N PHE A 20 -9.09 10.69 -7.25
CA PHE A 20 -9.92 11.78 -7.76
C PHE A 20 -9.32 12.39 -9.04
N VAL A 21 -8.01 12.65 -9.06
CA VAL A 21 -7.32 13.20 -10.22
C VAL A 21 -7.32 12.20 -11.38
N LEU A 22 -7.07 10.92 -11.13
CA LEU A 22 -7.08 9.89 -12.18
C LEU A 22 -8.46 9.78 -12.83
N ILE A 23 -9.55 9.77 -12.05
CA ILE A 23 -10.91 9.74 -12.58
C ILE A 23 -11.22 10.98 -13.43
N LYS A 24 -10.71 12.15 -13.06
CA LYS A 24 -11.01 13.41 -13.74
C LYS A 24 -10.13 13.72 -14.95
N VAL A 25 -8.91 13.20 -15.02
CA VAL A 25 -7.94 13.55 -16.07
C VAL A 25 -7.85 12.51 -17.18
N THR A 26 -7.97 11.21 -16.86
CA THR A 26 -7.64 10.15 -17.84
C THR A 26 -8.83 9.60 -18.60
N GLY A 27 -10.07 9.86 -18.14
CA GLY A 27 -11.28 9.33 -18.76
C GLY A 27 -11.41 7.81 -18.69
N VAL A 28 -10.54 7.13 -17.95
CA VAL A 28 -10.58 5.68 -17.71
C VAL A 28 -11.80 5.33 -16.86
N ASP A 29 -12.43 4.18 -17.15
CA ASP A 29 -13.58 3.70 -16.42
C ASP A 29 -13.31 3.57 -14.91
N ARG A 30 -14.30 4.04 -14.13
CA ARG A 30 -14.26 4.11 -12.66
C ARG A 30 -13.95 2.75 -12.04
N GLU A 31 -14.47 1.68 -12.64
CA GLU A 31 -14.27 0.31 -12.16
C GLU A 31 -12.80 -0.11 -12.17
N VAL A 32 -12.06 0.28 -13.22
CA VAL A 32 -10.63 -0.04 -13.34
C VAL A 32 -9.84 0.76 -12.30
N ILE A 33 -10.14 2.06 -12.19
CA ILE A 33 -9.44 2.93 -11.23
C ILE A 33 -9.70 2.48 -9.79
N GLU A 34 -10.95 2.18 -9.42
CA GLU A 34 -11.29 1.72 -8.08
C GLU A 34 -10.60 0.40 -7.74
N LYS A 35 -10.56 -0.57 -8.65
CA LYS A 35 -9.82 -1.84 -8.46
C LYS A 35 -8.33 -1.60 -8.17
N TRP A 36 -7.66 -0.82 -9.01
CA TRP A 36 -6.24 -0.51 -8.81
C TRP A 36 -5.98 0.30 -7.55
N LEU A 37 -6.89 1.21 -7.19
CA LEU A 37 -6.79 1.98 -5.97
C LEU A 37 -6.87 1.09 -4.73
N TYR A 38 -7.80 0.14 -4.69
CA TYR A 38 -7.91 -0.83 -3.60
C TYR A 38 -6.65 -1.68 -3.46
N VAL A 39 -6.04 -2.11 -4.57
CA VAL A 39 -4.78 -2.86 -4.57
C VAL A 39 -3.65 -2.03 -3.95
N ILE A 40 -3.50 -0.77 -4.38
CA ILE A 40 -2.45 0.13 -3.88
C ILE A 40 -2.63 0.43 -2.39
N ILE A 41 -3.85 0.75 -1.95
CA ILE A 41 -4.15 1.03 -0.54
C ILE A 41 -3.86 -0.19 0.34
N THR A 42 -4.25 -1.39 -0.11
CA THR A 42 -4.02 -2.62 0.65
C THR A 42 -2.53 -2.92 0.79
N LEU A 43 -1.76 -2.78 -0.29
CA LEU A 43 -0.31 -2.97 -0.26
C LEU A 43 0.38 -1.95 0.65
N ALA A 44 0.00 -0.67 0.56
CA ALA A 44 0.55 0.39 1.40
C ALA A 44 0.33 0.09 2.90
N LEU A 45 -0.92 -0.21 3.30
CA LEU A 45 -1.26 -0.53 4.68
C LEU A 45 -0.55 -1.79 5.20
N VAL A 46 -0.48 -2.85 4.39
CA VAL A 46 0.23 -4.09 4.77
C VAL A 46 1.71 -3.82 5.00
N THR A 47 2.36 -3.02 4.14
CA THR A 47 3.78 -2.68 4.30
C THR A 47 4.05 -1.77 5.50
N GLY A 48 3.17 -0.81 5.82
CA GLY A 48 3.30 0.05 7.00
C GLY A 48 3.13 -0.69 8.33
N ILE A 49 2.15 -1.61 8.39
CA ILE A 49 1.93 -2.49 9.56
C ILE A 49 3.16 -3.40 9.78
N ILE A 50 3.64 -4.06 8.72
CA ILE A 50 4.82 -4.93 8.80
C ILE A 50 6.10 -4.12 9.07
N GLY A 51 6.23 -2.91 8.53
CA GLY A 51 7.35 -1.99 8.76
C GLY A 51 7.47 -1.58 10.24
N THR A 52 6.35 -1.40 10.92
CA THR A 52 6.34 -1.14 12.36
C THR A 52 6.73 -2.38 13.16
N GLY A 53 6.31 -3.59 12.75
CA GLY A 53 6.71 -4.87 13.36
C GLY A 53 8.16 -5.30 13.10
N ARG A 54 8.79 -4.87 11.98
CA ARG A 54 10.18 -5.20 11.64
C ARG A 54 11.22 -4.52 12.56
N ARG A 55 10.81 -3.51 13.34
CA ARG A 55 11.71 -2.81 14.27
C ARG A 55 12.22 -3.73 15.41
N ASP A 56 11.36 -4.61 15.93
CA ASP A 56 11.68 -5.52 17.05
C ASP A 56 12.08 -6.94 16.63
N HIS A 57 12.09 -7.24 15.31
CA HIS A 57 12.32 -8.61 14.83
C HIS A 57 13.82 -8.96 14.77
N PRO A 58 14.27 -10.09 15.38
CA PRO A 58 15.69 -10.45 15.47
C PRO A 58 16.31 -10.81 14.11
N ASN A 59 15.51 -11.28 13.14
CA ASN A 59 15.96 -11.58 11.78
C ASN A 59 15.28 -10.65 10.76
N LYS A 60 15.94 -9.55 10.42
CA LYS A 60 15.44 -8.52 9.47
C LYS A 60 15.40 -9.03 8.02
N ALA A 61 16.28 -9.97 7.66
CA ALA A 61 16.36 -10.55 6.32
C ALA A 61 15.15 -11.43 6.01
N ALA A 62 14.67 -12.23 6.97
CA ALA A 62 13.46 -13.03 6.82
C ALA A 62 12.22 -12.16 6.55
N VAL A 63 12.08 -11.05 7.27
CA VAL A 63 10.97 -10.12 7.06
C VAL A 63 11.10 -9.45 5.68
N LEU A 64 12.31 -9.09 5.23
CA LEU A 64 12.53 -8.53 3.89
C LEU A 64 12.16 -9.51 2.78
N TRP A 65 12.54 -10.78 2.94
CA TRP A 65 12.23 -11.83 2.00
C TRP A 65 10.72 -12.11 1.91
N ALA A 66 10.01 -12.14 3.04
CA ALA A 66 8.56 -12.31 3.07
C ALA A 66 7.78 -11.15 2.43
N LEU A 67 8.25 -9.91 2.56
CA LEU A 67 7.67 -8.78 1.82
C LEU A 67 7.94 -8.91 0.31
N GLY A 68 9.15 -9.32 -0.06
CA GLY A 68 9.51 -9.54 -1.46
C GLY A 68 8.62 -10.58 -2.12
N THR A 69 8.42 -11.74 -1.49
CA THR A 69 7.54 -12.80 -2.03
C THR A 69 6.07 -12.38 -2.06
N GLY A 70 5.60 -11.65 -1.05
CA GLY A 70 4.26 -11.09 -1.02
C GLY A 70 3.99 -10.15 -2.20
N VAL A 71 4.88 -9.17 -2.44
CA VAL A 71 4.73 -8.21 -3.55
C VAL A 71 4.80 -8.90 -4.91
N MET A 72 5.71 -9.87 -5.08
CA MET A 72 5.84 -10.60 -6.35
C MET A 72 4.63 -11.49 -6.67
N ALA A 73 3.93 -12.01 -5.66
CA ALA A 73 2.71 -12.78 -5.86
C ALA A 73 1.54 -11.95 -6.42
N PHE A 74 1.53 -10.64 -6.15
CA PHE A 74 0.52 -9.72 -6.70
C PHE A 74 0.90 -9.17 -8.08
N LEU A 75 2.19 -9.11 -8.43
CA LEU A 75 2.65 -8.66 -9.76
C LEU A 75 2.67 -9.77 -10.82
N GLY A 76 2.65 -11.03 -10.39
CA GLY A 76 2.62 -12.21 -11.28
C GLY A 76 1.24 -12.82 -11.50
N ALA A 77 0.18 -12.29 -10.88
CA ALA A 77 -1.21 -12.69 -11.06
C ALA A 77 -1.94 -11.73 -12.02
#